data_AF-A0A1I8ES66-F1
#
_entry.id   AF-A0A1I8ES66-F1
#
_cell.length_a   1.000
_cell.length_b   1.000
_cell.length_c   1.000
_cell.angle_alpha   90.00
_cell.angle_beta   90.00
_cell.angle_gamma   90.00
#
_symmetry.space_group_name_H-M   'P 1'
#
loop_
_entity.id
_entity.type
_entity.pdbx_description
1 polymer ?
#
loop_
_entity_poly.entity_id
_entity_poly.type
_entity_poly.pdbx_seq_one_letter_code
_entity_poly.pdbx_strand_id
1 'polypeptide(L)'
;FIKYEKCRNDLLEFTDNKSDEQAFIIGHFNDVELMAKQISDVIHQTLTGTTRNSVNSTDNNDNDNDCNGDNMLQQIRKIIEYDARLDADNEVRKGKGQISFLNRPRNWKSFCTIILANPAQIGIQESFAKQLLDSLINIDNDNSSSDKSNIKNFRIEHDTAYYEELLAMRKYFQQTLICEANFHQIFVKFLKIDDIIAQTTNYLSNSNLFAAIEKLLNAESIRYHLLVFAKSHNEFDSINKLLKPYYESIEQIYDKFINEAKYYCIRSIDIIRGKNSEPKKQLEIILRAIEIDEKIDQLYENNQFKIANRPHCWRKMLFEIVEERVQQRVEAFQIEDRKLNQNWVTRYD
;
A
#
# COMPACT_ATOMS: atom_id res chain seq x y z
N PHE A 1 18.89 -16.77 1.17
CA PHE A 1 17.89 -16.94 2.25
C PHE A 1 18.51 -16.92 3.64
N ILE A 2 19.15 -18.00 4.14
CA ILE A 2 19.70 -18.11 5.51
C ILE A 2 20.51 -16.88 5.95
N LYS A 3 21.49 -16.45 5.14
CA LYS A 3 22.31 -15.26 5.43
C LYS A 3 21.50 -13.96 5.52
N TYR A 4 20.47 -13.83 4.68
CA TYR A 4 19.63 -12.63 4.58
C TYR A 4 18.63 -12.56 5.75
N GLU A 5 18.05 -13.70 6.14
CA GLU A 5 17.21 -13.81 7.34
C GLU A 5 18.02 -13.58 8.62
N LYS A 6 19.25 -14.10 8.70
CA LYS A 6 20.18 -13.81 9.80
C LYS A 6 20.48 -12.32 9.91
N CYS A 7 20.87 -11.66 8.80
CA CYS A 7 21.15 -10.23 8.78
C CYS A 7 19.97 -9.40 9.28
N ARG A 8 18.73 -9.69 8.80
CA ARG A 8 17.50 -9.05 9.31
C ARG A 8 17.37 -9.20 10.83
N ASN A 9 17.54 -10.43 11.32
CA ASN A 9 17.36 -10.78 12.72
C ASN A 9 18.41 -10.12 13.63
N ASP A 10 19.68 -10.12 13.18
CA ASP A 10 20.79 -9.47 13.88
C ASP A 10 20.54 -7.94 13.92
N LEU A 11 20.13 -7.32 12.81
CA LEU A 11 19.78 -5.89 12.75
C LEU A 11 18.65 -5.52 13.72
N LEU A 12 17.60 -6.35 13.78
CA LEU A 12 16.49 -6.13 14.72
C LEU A 12 16.95 -6.20 16.18
N GLU A 13 17.93 -7.05 16.50
CA GLU A 13 18.50 -7.14 17.85
C GLU A 13 19.25 -5.87 18.29
N PHE A 14 19.83 -5.12 17.34
CA PHE A 14 20.47 -3.84 17.64
C PHE A 14 19.48 -2.71 17.94
N THR A 15 18.20 -2.89 17.65
CA THR A 15 17.17 -1.85 17.74
C THR A 15 16.29 -1.99 18.97
N ASP A 16 15.85 -0.87 19.54
CA ASP A 16 14.93 -0.88 20.66
C ASP A 16 13.54 -1.38 20.22
N ASN A 17 12.91 -2.18 21.10
CA ASN A 17 11.71 -2.99 20.89
C ASN A 17 10.43 -2.26 20.38
N LYS A 18 10.48 -0.95 20.10
CA LYS A 18 9.36 -0.14 19.59
C LYS A 18 9.82 1.03 18.70
N SER A 19 10.98 0.93 18.06
CA SER A 19 11.51 2.01 17.22
C SER A 19 10.91 1.99 15.81
N ASP A 20 10.69 3.17 15.21
CA ASP A 20 10.41 3.32 13.77
C ASP A 20 11.49 2.63 12.91
N GLU A 21 12.69 2.51 13.46
CA GLU A 21 13.81 1.74 12.90
C GLU A 21 13.47 0.27 12.68
N GLN A 22 12.72 -0.36 13.58
CA GLN A 22 12.29 -1.76 13.43
C GLN A 22 11.29 -1.93 12.30
N ALA A 23 10.28 -1.07 12.24
CA ALA A 23 9.29 -1.10 11.17
C ALA A 23 9.95 -0.89 9.80
N PHE A 24 10.91 0.03 9.73
CA PHE A 24 11.69 0.31 8.52
C PHE A 24 12.56 -0.88 8.09
N ILE A 25 13.24 -1.54 9.03
CA ILE A 25 14.04 -2.75 8.77
C ILE A 25 13.11 -3.88 8.30
N ILE A 26 12.00 -4.13 8.98
CA ILE A 26 11.05 -5.19 8.58
C ILE A 26 10.57 -4.94 7.16
N GLY A 27 10.22 -3.70 6.82
CA GLY A 27 9.82 -3.31 5.47
C GLY A 27 10.90 -3.57 4.41
N HIS A 28 12.17 -3.26 4.71
CA HIS A 28 13.30 -3.47 3.80
C HIS A 28 13.64 -4.95 3.58
N PHE A 29 13.28 -5.82 4.52
CA PHE A 29 13.52 -7.27 4.43
C PHE A 29 12.22 -8.07 4.20
N ASN A 30 11.19 -7.45 3.62
CA ASN A 30 9.93 -8.13 3.29
C ASN A 30 10.14 -9.34 2.35
N ASP A 31 11.15 -9.29 1.49
CA ASP A 31 11.48 -10.38 0.57
C ASP A 31 11.90 -11.66 1.29
N VAL A 32 12.35 -11.59 2.55
CA VAL A 32 12.69 -12.79 3.34
C VAL A 32 11.48 -13.71 3.48
N GLU A 33 10.29 -13.15 3.72
CA GLU A 33 9.06 -13.94 3.88
C GLU A 33 8.59 -14.53 2.56
N LEU A 34 8.73 -13.76 1.47
CA LEU A 34 8.44 -14.25 0.12
C LEU A 34 9.39 -15.39 -0.27
N MET A 35 10.69 -15.23 -0.01
CA MET A 35 11.69 -16.27 -0.22
C MET A 35 11.40 -17.51 0.63
N ALA A 36 10.99 -17.35 1.89
CA ALA A 36 10.64 -18.46 2.75
C ALA A 36 9.49 -19.28 2.15
N LYS A 37 8.43 -18.62 1.67
CA LYS A 37 7.30 -19.29 1.01
C LYS A 37 7.74 -20.01 -0.26
N GLN A 38 8.51 -19.35 -1.13
CA GLN A 38 9.03 -19.95 -2.36
C GLN A 38 9.91 -21.18 -2.09
N ILE A 39 10.76 -21.12 -1.06
CA ILE A 39 11.60 -22.25 -0.66
C ILE A 39 10.72 -23.41 -0.14
N SER A 40 9.71 -23.11 0.68
CA SER A 40 8.75 -24.11 1.14
C SER A 40 8.04 -24.79 -0.03
N ASP A 41 7.61 -24.03 -1.04
CA ASP A 41 6.95 -24.54 -2.24
C ASP A 41 7.89 -25.41 -3.07
N VAL A 42 9.16 -25.01 -3.23
CA VAL A 42 10.20 -25.80 -3.93
C VAL A 42 10.47 -27.11 -3.18
N ILE A 43 10.60 -27.07 -1.85
CA ILE A 43 10.77 -28.27 -1.02
C ILE A 43 9.56 -29.20 -1.24
N HIS A 44 8.33 -28.68 -1.17
CA HIS A 44 7.13 -29.46 -1.41
C HIS A 44 7.10 -30.09 -2.80
N GLN A 45 7.39 -29.33 -3.86
CA GLN A 45 7.43 -29.82 -5.24
C GLN A 45 8.51 -30.89 -5.44
N THR A 46 9.66 -30.72 -4.80
CA THR A 46 10.74 -31.70 -4.79
C THR A 46 10.24 -32.97 -4.12
N LEU A 47 9.72 -32.89 -2.89
CA LEU A 47 9.27 -34.08 -2.15
C LEU A 47 8.11 -34.83 -2.84
N THR A 48 7.23 -34.12 -3.55
CA THR A 48 6.08 -34.69 -4.27
C THR A 48 6.39 -35.13 -5.71
N GLY A 49 7.59 -34.89 -6.23
CA GLY A 49 8.04 -35.36 -7.55
C GLY A 49 7.32 -34.73 -8.75
N THR A 50 6.78 -33.52 -8.60
CA THR A 50 5.98 -32.86 -9.66
C THR A 50 6.84 -32.29 -10.80
N THR A 51 8.17 -32.32 -10.71
CA THR A 51 9.10 -32.02 -11.81
C THR A 51 9.20 -33.19 -12.80
N ARG A 52 8.07 -33.55 -13.43
CA ARG A 52 8.05 -34.44 -14.59
C ARG A 52 7.38 -33.72 -15.75
N ASN A 53 8.18 -33.00 -16.54
CA ASN A 53 8.23 -33.07 -18.01
C ASN A 53 8.87 -31.82 -18.63
N SER A 54 10.03 -32.00 -19.27
CA SER A 54 10.28 -31.61 -20.67
C SER A 54 11.77 -31.69 -20.98
N VAL A 55 12.26 -32.87 -21.37
CA VAL A 55 13.04 -33.08 -22.62
C VAL A 55 12.92 -34.57 -22.94
N ASN A 56 12.05 -34.90 -23.89
CA ASN A 56 12.19 -36.13 -24.66
C ASN A 56 13.36 -35.91 -25.62
N SER A 57 14.53 -36.44 -25.27
CA SER A 57 15.56 -36.81 -26.24
C SER A 57 16.17 -38.10 -25.74
N THR A 58 15.75 -39.19 -26.38
CA THR A 58 16.51 -40.42 -26.53
C THR A 58 17.97 -40.08 -26.79
N ASP A 59 18.86 -40.47 -25.89
CA ASP A 59 20.12 -41.09 -26.26
C ASP A 59 20.66 -41.91 -25.08
N ASN A 60 20.98 -43.16 -25.38
CA ASN A 60 21.68 -44.08 -24.52
C ASN A 60 23.05 -43.50 -24.16
N ASN A 61 23.40 -43.45 -22.88
CA ASN A 61 24.74 -43.80 -22.41
C ASN A 61 24.78 -43.95 -20.89
N ASP A 62 25.53 -44.96 -20.49
CA ASP A 62 25.72 -45.45 -19.14
C ASP A 62 26.42 -44.45 -18.20
N ASN A 63 26.08 -44.58 -16.90
CA ASN A 63 26.89 -44.31 -15.72
C ASN A 63 27.44 -42.89 -15.46
N ASP A 64 26.57 -41.93 -15.11
CA ASP A 64 26.98 -40.74 -14.33
C ASP A 64 25.77 -40.00 -13.72
N ASN A 65 25.02 -40.60 -12.78
CA ASN A 65 23.79 -39.94 -12.26
C ASN A 65 23.58 -39.88 -10.73
N ASP A 66 24.59 -40.17 -9.90
CA ASP A 66 24.40 -40.17 -8.43
C ASP A 66 24.85 -38.89 -7.70
N CYS A 67 25.54 -37.93 -8.35
CA CYS A 67 26.14 -36.80 -7.63
C CYS A 67 25.21 -35.58 -7.37
N ASN A 68 24.09 -35.43 -8.08
CA ASN A 68 23.25 -34.22 -7.95
C ASN A 68 22.16 -34.32 -6.89
N GLY A 69 21.63 -35.52 -6.61
CA GLY A 69 20.61 -35.75 -5.58
C GLY A 69 21.11 -35.50 -4.17
N ASP A 70 22.35 -35.93 -3.88
CA ASP A 70 22.99 -35.76 -2.57
C ASP A 70 23.25 -34.30 -2.22
N ASN A 71 23.60 -33.45 -3.19
CA ASN A 71 23.80 -32.02 -2.95
C ASN A 71 22.48 -31.31 -2.61
N MET A 72 21.39 -31.68 -3.29
CA MET A 72 20.07 -31.12 -3.01
C MET A 72 19.52 -31.57 -1.64
N LEU A 73 19.71 -32.85 -1.28
CA LEU A 73 19.38 -33.39 0.05
C LEU A 73 20.12 -32.63 1.16
N GLN A 74 21.42 -32.42 1.00
CA GLN A 74 22.23 -31.68 1.96
C GLN A 74 21.79 -30.22 2.08
N GLN A 75 21.35 -29.58 0.98
CA GLN A 75 20.84 -28.22 1.00
C GLN A 75 19.48 -28.11 1.71
N ILE A 76 18.52 -28.99 1.39
CA ILE A 76 17.21 -29.03 2.06
C ILE A 76 17.39 -29.31 3.55
N ARG A 77 18.23 -30.28 3.91
CA ARG A 77 18.57 -30.59 5.30
C ARG A 77 19.13 -29.37 6.04
N LYS A 78 20.11 -28.69 5.46
CA LYS A 78 20.71 -27.47 6.06
C LYS A 78 19.67 -26.37 6.28
N ILE A 79 18.73 -26.21 5.36
CA ILE A 79 17.65 -25.22 5.47
C ILE A 79 16.71 -25.58 6.62
N ILE A 80 16.26 -26.84 6.71
CA ILE A 80 15.34 -27.29 7.77
C ILE A 80 15.99 -27.23 9.15
N GLU A 81 17.27 -27.63 9.26
CA GLU A 81 18.03 -27.54 10.51
C GLU A 81 18.18 -26.08 11.00
N TYR A 82 18.47 -25.16 10.07
CA TYR A 82 18.55 -23.73 10.39
C TYR A 82 17.18 -23.17 10.81
N ASP A 83 16.12 -23.54 10.10
CA ASP A 83 14.74 -23.13 10.40
C ASP A 83 14.30 -23.60 11.79
N ALA A 84 14.56 -24.86 12.14
CA ALA A 84 14.24 -25.42 13.45
C ALA A 84 14.98 -24.71 14.60
N ARG A 85 16.24 -24.29 14.38
CA ARG A 85 17.00 -23.51 15.36
C ARG A 85 16.42 -22.12 15.55
N LEU A 86 16.05 -21.44 14.47
CA LEU A 86 15.39 -20.14 14.56
C LEU A 86 14.03 -20.22 15.28
N ASP A 87 13.27 -21.29 15.05
CA ASP A 87 12.02 -21.55 15.77
C ASP A 87 12.29 -21.78 17.27
N ALA A 88 13.33 -22.53 17.63
CA ALA A 88 13.72 -22.73 19.03
C ALA A 88 14.19 -21.42 19.70
N ASP A 89 15.04 -20.64 19.03
CA ASP A 89 15.51 -19.34 19.52
C ASP A 89 14.35 -18.35 19.69
N ASN A 90 13.36 -18.41 18.80
CA ASN A 90 12.13 -17.62 18.90
C ASN A 90 11.32 -17.94 20.16
N GLU A 91 11.16 -19.22 20.49
CA GLU A 91 10.44 -19.65 21.68
C GLU A 91 11.20 -19.28 22.97
N VAL A 92 12.53 -19.38 22.96
CA VAL A 92 13.38 -18.88 24.06
C VAL A 92 13.21 -17.36 24.24
N ARG A 93 13.13 -16.60 23.15
CA ARG A 93 12.90 -15.14 23.19
C ARG A 93 11.53 -14.80 23.75
N LYS A 94 10.46 -15.48 23.32
CA LYS A 94 9.12 -15.34 23.89
C LYS A 94 9.11 -15.59 25.39
N GLY A 95 9.81 -16.64 25.85
CA GLY A 95 9.95 -16.95 27.28
C GLY A 95 10.68 -15.89 28.10
N LYS A 96 11.57 -15.09 27.46
CA LYS A 96 12.30 -13.97 28.08
C LYS A 96 11.59 -12.62 27.96
N GLY A 97 10.38 -12.58 27.38
CA GLY A 97 9.68 -11.33 27.07
C GLY A 97 10.36 -10.47 25.99
N GLN A 98 11.27 -11.07 25.21
CA GLN A 98 11.91 -10.44 24.06
C GLN A 98 11.04 -10.63 22.81
N ILE A 99 11.20 -9.75 21.83
CA ILE A 99 10.41 -9.80 20.59
C ILE A 99 10.72 -11.10 19.83
N SER A 100 9.66 -11.78 19.42
CA SER A 100 9.71 -12.94 18.54
C SER A 100 10.12 -12.55 17.14
N PHE A 101 10.92 -13.39 16.47
CA PHE A 101 11.14 -13.29 15.03
C PHE A 101 9.81 -13.28 14.27
N LEU A 102 9.74 -12.46 13.22
CA LEU A 102 8.53 -12.29 12.41
C LEU A 102 8.09 -13.62 11.78
N ASN A 103 6.79 -13.92 11.82
CA ASN A 103 6.17 -15.11 11.23
C ASN A 103 6.76 -16.46 11.68
N ARG A 104 7.15 -16.55 12.96
CA ARG A 104 7.74 -17.75 13.57
C ARG A 104 6.89 -18.26 14.75
N PRO A 105 6.78 -19.58 14.97
CA PRO A 105 7.51 -20.66 14.29
C PRO A 105 6.92 -21.06 12.94
N ARG A 106 7.77 -21.51 12.00
CA ARG A 106 7.34 -22.01 10.67
C ARG A 106 7.19 -23.52 10.63
N ASN A 107 7.83 -24.24 11.55
CA ASN A 107 7.72 -25.69 11.73
C ASN A 107 8.01 -26.49 10.45
N TRP A 108 8.98 -26.08 9.63
CA TRP A 108 9.31 -26.78 8.38
C TRP A 108 9.72 -28.24 8.59
N LYS A 109 10.27 -28.57 9.77
CA LYS A 109 10.52 -29.94 10.20
C LYS A 109 9.24 -30.78 10.21
N SER A 110 8.19 -30.29 10.87
CA SER A 110 6.88 -30.96 10.96
C SER A 110 6.20 -31.04 9.59
N PHE A 111 6.29 -29.97 8.80
CA PHE A 111 5.78 -29.95 7.43
C PHE A 111 6.40 -31.05 6.57
N CYS A 112 7.74 -31.19 6.59
CA CYS A 112 8.43 -32.20 5.81
C CYS A 112 8.15 -33.62 6.30
N THR A 113 8.07 -33.86 7.62
CA THR A 113 7.76 -35.18 8.16
C THR A 113 6.35 -35.65 7.80
N ILE A 114 5.36 -34.75 7.78
CA ILE A 114 3.98 -35.08 7.36
C ILE A 114 3.94 -35.50 5.88
N ILE A 115 4.64 -34.76 5.01
CA ILE A 115 4.69 -35.06 3.56
C ILE A 115 5.36 -36.42 3.32
N LEU A 116 6.46 -36.69 4.03
CA LEU A 116 7.23 -37.93 3.90
C LEU A 116 6.56 -39.14 4.56
N ALA A 117 5.69 -38.91 5.54
CA ALA A 117 4.92 -39.98 6.18
C ALA A 117 3.70 -40.43 5.33
N ASN A 118 3.34 -39.68 4.28
CA ASN A 118 2.18 -39.99 3.44
C ASN A 118 2.60 -40.63 2.10
N PRO A 119 2.57 -41.96 1.96
CA PRO A 119 3.07 -42.65 0.77
C PRO A 119 2.26 -42.35 -0.51
N ALA A 120 1.06 -41.80 -0.39
CA ALA A 120 0.23 -41.42 -1.53
C ALA A 120 0.67 -40.11 -2.23
N GLN A 121 1.55 -39.31 -1.60
CA GLN A 121 1.98 -37.99 -2.09
C GLN A 121 3.43 -37.95 -2.58
N ILE A 122 4.20 -39.03 -2.43
CA ILE A 122 5.63 -39.08 -2.74
C ILE A 122 5.83 -39.54 -4.19
N GLY A 123 6.35 -38.64 -5.04
CA GLY A 123 6.67 -38.93 -6.44
C GLY A 123 8.14 -39.25 -6.73
N ILE A 124 9.04 -39.14 -5.73
CA ILE A 124 10.48 -39.44 -5.86
C ILE A 124 10.80 -40.85 -5.33
N GLN A 125 11.86 -41.46 -5.88
CA GLN A 125 12.51 -42.71 -5.43
C GLN A 125 12.37 -42.91 -3.92
N GLU A 126 11.77 -44.05 -3.54
CA GLU A 126 11.49 -44.44 -2.15
C GLU A 126 12.72 -44.37 -1.23
N SER A 127 13.93 -44.47 -1.79
CA SER A 127 15.22 -44.29 -1.12
C SER A 127 15.49 -42.85 -0.66
N PHE A 128 15.19 -41.84 -1.47
CA PHE A 128 15.38 -40.42 -1.17
C PHE A 128 14.49 -39.96 -0.01
N ALA A 129 13.22 -40.34 -0.04
CA ALA A 129 12.25 -39.99 0.99
C ALA A 129 12.57 -40.68 2.33
N LYS A 130 12.99 -41.95 2.31
CA LYS A 130 13.43 -42.68 3.50
C LYS A 130 14.71 -42.09 4.10
N GLN A 131 15.73 -41.79 3.29
CA GLN A 131 16.98 -41.18 3.76
C GLN A 131 16.77 -39.80 4.40
N LEU A 132 15.90 -38.96 3.82
CA LEU A 132 15.60 -37.64 4.39
C LEU A 132 14.74 -37.77 5.66
N LEU A 133 13.78 -38.68 5.70
CA LEU A 133 12.96 -38.94 6.89
C LEU A 133 13.81 -39.48 8.05
N ASP A 134 14.67 -40.46 7.80
CA ASP A 134 15.60 -41.01 8.80
C ASP A 134 16.57 -39.93 9.29
N SER A 135 17.06 -39.07 8.39
CA SER A 135 17.89 -37.93 8.76
C SER A 135 17.13 -36.91 9.62
N LEU A 136 15.88 -36.60 9.31
CA LEU A 136 15.06 -35.64 10.06
C LEU A 136 14.68 -36.16 11.46
N ILE A 137 14.49 -37.46 11.61
CA ILE A 137 14.23 -38.13 12.90
C ILE A 137 15.52 -38.14 13.74
N ASN A 138 16.67 -38.39 13.13
CA ASN A 138 17.96 -38.42 13.84
C ASN A 138 18.44 -37.04 14.32
N ILE A 139 17.94 -35.93 13.76
CA ILE A 139 18.22 -34.58 14.27
C ILE A 139 17.82 -34.43 15.75
N ASP A 140 16.82 -35.17 16.25
CA ASP A 140 16.41 -35.11 17.67
C ASP A 140 17.28 -35.99 18.60
N ASN A 141 18.02 -36.95 18.05
CA ASN A 141 18.79 -37.93 18.82
C ASN A 141 20.26 -37.55 19.03
N ASP A 142 20.81 -36.63 18.24
CA ASP A 142 22.19 -36.13 18.39
C ASP A 142 22.31 -35.11 19.53
N ASN A 143 22.04 -35.57 20.75
CA ASN A 143 22.60 -34.99 21.99
C ASN A 143 23.96 -35.63 22.35
N SER A 144 24.53 -36.47 21.49
CA SER A 144 25.89 -37.02 21.65
C SER A 144 26.97 -36.05 21.16
N SER A 145 27.95 -35.86 22.02
CA SER A 145 28.95 -34.79 22.04
C SER A 145 30.06 -34.86 20.98
N SER A 146 29.93 -35.58 19.87
CA SER A 146 31.06 -35.86 18.96
C SER A 146 31.11 -35.13 17.61
N ASP A 147 30.06 -34.45 17.14
CA ASP A 147 30.08 -33.77 15.82
C ASP A 147 29.87 -32.24 15.88
N LYS A 148 30.51 -31.60 16.85
CA LYS A 148 30.63 -30.13 16.92
C LYS A 148 31.57 -29.53 15.86
N SER A 149 32.23 -30.34 15.01
CA SER A 149 33.25 -29.90 14.05
C SER A 149 32.65 -29.34 12.75
N ASN A 150 31.64 -29.99 12.15
CA ASN A 150 31.03 -29.53 10.89
C ASN A 150 29.98 -28.42 11.05
N ILE A 151 29.48 -28.23 12.28
CA ILE A 151 28.41 -27.26 12.60
C ILE A 151 28.98 -25.87 12.97
N LYS A 152 30.31 -25.75 13.14
CA LYS A 152 30.97 -24.43 13.26
C LYS A 152 30.81 -23.56 12.01
N ASN A 153 30.52 -24.14 10.84
CA ASN A 153 30.37 -23.40 9.57
C ASN A 153 29.12 -22.51 9.46
N PHE A 154 28.19 -22.53 10.42
CA PHE A 154 27.08 -21.57 10.49
C PHE A 154 27.31 -20.42 11.48
N ARG A 155 28.36 -20.51 12.30
CA ARG A 155 29.01 -19.29 12.75
C ARG A 155 29.77 -18.78 11.53
N ILE A 156 29.16 -17.88 10.75
CA ILE A 156 29.98 -16.79 10.24
C ILE A 156 30.69 -16.32 11.51
N GLU A 157 32.00 -16.49 11.56
CA GLU A 157 32.81 -16.01 12.66
C GLU A 157 32.31 -14.60 13.00
N HIS A 158 32.32 -14.21 14.26
CA HIS A 158 32.19 -12.79 14.57
C HIS A 158 33.46 -12.10 14.04
N ASP A 159 33.64 -12.12 12.72
CA ASP A 159 34.58 -11.30 12.02
C ASP A 159 34.12 -9.90 12.34
N THR A 160 35.02 -9.14 12.95
CA THR A 160 34.85 -7.73 13.25
C THR A 160 34.24 -6.99 12.05
N ALA A 161 34.59 -7.41 10.83
CA ALA A 161 34.02 -6.93 9.56
C ALA A 161 32.48 -7.09 9.46
N TYR A 162 31.90 -8.25 9.79
CA TYR A 162 30.44 -8.45 9.72
C TYR A 162 29.70 -7.56 10.72
N TYR A 163 30.26 -7.40 11.93
CA TYR A 163 29.70 -6.51 12.94
C TYR A 163 29.79 -5.03 12.51
N GLU A 164 30.91 -4.62 11.91
CA GLU A 164 31.10 -3.28 11.34
C GLU A 164 30.12 -3.00 10.19
N GLU A 165 29.89 -3.97 9.31
CA GLU A 165 28.88 -3.88 8.24
C GLU A 165 27.47 -3.70 8.80
N LEU A 166 27.08 -4.47 9.82
CA LEU A 166 25.78 -4.34 10.48
C LEU A 166 25.60 -2.95 11.11
N LEU A 167 26.65 -2.43 11.76
CA LEU A 167 26.62 -1.10 12.35
C LEU A 167 26.52 -0.01 11.28
N ALA A 168 27.21 -0.17 10.15
CA ALA A 168 27.11 0.72 9.01
C ALA A 168 25.70 0.70 8.38
N MET A 169 25.10 -0.48 8.20
CA MET A 169 23.73 -0.64 7.71
C MET A 169 22.72 0.03 8.65
N ARG A 170 22.87 -0.20 9.96
CA ARG A 170 22.04 0.46 10.98
C ARG A 170 22.13 1.98 10.88
N LYS A 171 23.35 2.52 10.82
CA LYS A 171 23.58 3.96 10.68
C LYS A 171 22.96 4.52 9.40
N TYR A 172 23.04 3.78 8.30
CA TYR A 172 22.38 4.14 7.04
C TYR A 172 20.86 4.20 7.20
N PHE A 173 20.22 3.18 7.79
CA PHE A 173 18.77 3.19 8.02
C PHE A 173 18.33 4.33 8.94
N GLN A 174 19.08 4.62 10.00
CA GLN A 174 18.81 5.78 10.86
C GLN A 174 18.91 7.10 10.09
N GLN A 175 19.95 7.27 9.26
CA GLN A 175 20.09 8.46 8.42
C GLN A 175 18.94 8.59 7.42
N THR A 176 18.53 7.50 6.78
CA THR A 176 17.40 7.51 5.84
C THR A 176 16.11 7.91 6.55
N LEU A 177 15.84 7.37 7.74
CA LEU A 177 14.66 7.75 8.54
C LEU A 177 14.66 9.23 8.91
N ILE A 178 15.82 9.77 9.32
CA ILE A 178 15.97 11.20 9.62
C ILE A 178 15.73 12.03 8.35
N CYS A 179 16.27 11.61 7.21
CA CYS A 179 16.06 12.29 5.93
C CYS A 179 14.59 12.27 5.51
N GLU A 180 13.90 11.14 5.65
CA GLU A 180 12.47 10.99 5.34
C GLU A 180 11.62 11.88 6.26
N ALA A 181 11.89 11.89 7.56
CA ALA A 181 11.20 12.76 8.52
C ALA A 181 11.43 14.25 8.20
N ASN A 182 12.66 14.64 7.86
CA ASN A 182 13.00 16.01 7.47
C ASN A 182 12.29 16.41 6.17
N PHE A 183 12.27 15.53 5.17
CA PHE A 183 11.54 15.75 3.93
C PHE A 183 10.06 15.96 4.21
N HIS A 184 9.44 15.10 5.03
CA HIS A 184 8.04 15.21 5.41
C HIS A 184 7.74 16.57 6.07
N GLN A 185 8.58 17.02 7.00
CA GLN A 185 8.42 18.34 7.63
C GLN A 185 8.53 19.50 6.63
N ILE A 186 9.50 19.45 5.73
CA ILE A 186 9.67 20.48 4.68
C ILE A 186 8.47 20.48 3.74
N PHE A 187 7.99 19.29 3.37
CA PHE A 187 6.84 19.10 2.50
C PHE A 187 5.55 19.67 3.11
N VAL A 188 5.28 19.38 4.40
CA VAL A 188 4.14 19.96 5.12
C VAL A 188 4.20 21.49 5.12
N LYS A 189 5.37 22.06 5.42
CA LYS A 189 5.57 23.52 5.42
C LYS A 189 5.39 24.11 4.03
N PHE A 190 5.82 23.41 2.98
CA PHE A 190 5.65 23.82 1.60
C PHE A 190 4.18 23.90 1.20
N LEU A 191 3.38 22.91 1.60
CA LEU A 191 1.94 22.87 1.29
C LEU A 191 1.13 23.93 2.06
N LYS A 192 1.64 24.48 3.17
CA LYS A 192 0.99 25.53 3.99
C LYS A 192 -0.47 25.20 4.35
N ILE A 193 -0.76 23.93 4.62
CA ILE A 193 -2.15 23.44 4.71
C ILE A 193 -2.89 24.08 5.88
N ASP A 194 -2.29 24.15 7.05
CA ASP A 194 -2.93 24.72 8.24
C ASP A 194 -3.35 26.19 8.00
N ASP A 195 -2.52 26.93 7.29
CA ASP A 195 -2.79 28.32 6.91
C ASP A 195 -3.94 28.40 5.89
N ILE A 196 -3.94 27.53 4.88
CA ILE A 196 -5.04 27.42 3.90
C ILE A 196 -6.36 27.06 4.61
N ILE A 197 -6.34 26.07 5.51
CA ILE A 197 -7.52 25.63 6.26
C ILE A 197 -8.07 26.76 7.13
N ALA A 198 -7.21 27.41 7.91
CA ALA A 198 -7.61 28.48 8.81
C ALA A 198 -8.16 29.70 8.05
N GLN A 199 -7.45 30.15 7.00
CA GLN A 199 -7.90 31.28 6.18
C GLN A 199 -9.21 30.97 5.46
N THR A 200 -9.32 29.80 4.83
CA THR A 200 -10.52 29.44 4.06
C THR A 200 -11.74 29.29 4.97
N THR A 201 -11.57 28.69 6.16
CA THR A 201 -12.66 28.58 7.13
C THR A 201 -13.11 29.95 7.64
N ASN A 202 -12.19 30.89 7.84
CA ASN A 202 -12.50 32.27 8.19
C ASN A 202 -13.26 32.99 7.06
N TYR A 203 -12.81 32.85 5.81
CA TYR A 203 -13.49 33.44 4.66
C TYR A 203 -14.91 32.88 4.46
N LEU A 204 -15.11 31.56 4.65
CA LEU A 204 -16.42 30.94 4.61
C LEU A 204 -17.34 31.47 5.71
N SER A 205 -16.82 31.62 6.94
CA SER A 205 -17.57 32.16 8.08
C SER A 205 -18.02 33.62 7.84
N ASN A 206 -17.24 34.39 7.07
CA ASN A 206 -17.54 35.76 6.67
C ASN A 206 -18.31 35.85 5.33
N SER A 207 -18.78 34.72 4.79
CA SER A 207 -19.46 34.62 3.49
C SER A 207 -18.67 35.20 2.30
N ASN A 208 -17.34 35.26 2.41
CA ASN A 208 -16.46 35.68 1.33
C ASN A 208 -16.09 34.45 0.47
N LEU A 209 -17.02 34.07 -0.42
CA LEU A 209 -16.86 32.88 -1.27
C LEU A 209 -15.72 33.02 -2.27
N PHE A 210 -15.43 34.24 -2.75
CA PHE A 210 -14.34 34.49 -3.68
C PHE A 210 -12.97 34.16 -3.07
N ALA A 211 -12.68 34.73 -1.90
CA ALA A 211 -11.40 34.47 -1.23
C ALA A 211 -11.26 33.00 -0.80
N ALA A 212 -12.38 32.36 -0.42
CA ALA A 212 -12.39 30.95 -0.10
C ALA A 212 -12.04 30.07 -1.32
N ILE A 213 -12.72 30.26 -2.45
CA ILE A 213 -12.48 29.43 -3.63
C ILE A 213 -11.09 29.68 -4.25
N GLU A 214 -10.59 30.91 -4.21
CA GLU A 214 -9.23 31.23 -4.69
C GLU A 214 -8.16 30.43 -3.93
N LYS A 215 -8.30 30.30 -2.61
CA LYS A 215 -7.38 29.51 -1.78
C LYS A 215 -7.48 28.02 -2.06
N LEU A 216 -8.70 27.51 -2.21
CA LEU A 216 -8.95 26.12 -2.55
C LEU A 216 -8.38 25.74 -3.92
N LEU A 217 -8.61 26.58 -4.95
CA LEU A 217 -8.07 26.38 -6.29
C LEU A 217 -6.54 26.46 -6.32
N ASN A 218 -5.93 27.33 -5.51
CA ASN A 218 -4.47 27.36 -5.37
C ASN A 218 -3.92 26.07 -4.76
N ALA A 219 -4.58 25.54 -3.72
CA ALA A 219 -4.20 24.26 -3.13
C ALA A 219 -4.32 23.12 -4.15
N GLU A 220 -5.37 23.14 -4.97
CA GLU A 220 -5.59 22.14 -6.01
C GLU A 220 -4.57 22.23 -7.14
N SER A 221 -4.22 23.45 -7.55
CA SER A 221 -3.16 23.69 -8.53
C SER A 221 -1.83 23.11 -8.05
N ILE A 222 -1.45 23.34 -6.79
CA ILE A 222 -0.25 22.74 -6.18
C ILE A 222 -0.32 21.20 -6.27
N ARG A 223 -1.48 20.61 -5.94
CA ARG A 223 -1.68 19.15 -6.01
C ARG A 223 -1.44 18.62 -7.41
N TYR A 224 -2.11 19.22 -8.39
CA TYR A 224 -2.03 18.82 -9.78
C TYR A 224 -0.59 18.89 -10.29
N HIS A 225 0.10 20.01 -10.05
CA HIS A 225 1.49 20.17 -10.49
C HIS A 225 2.45 19.18 -9.81
N LEU A 226 2.26 18.88 -8.52
CA LEU A 226 3.05 17.86 -7.83
C LEU A 226 2.81 16.46 -8.42
N LEU A 227 1.57 16.11 -8.76
CA LEU A 227 1.26 14.82 -9.37
C LEU A 227 1.80 14.70 -10.80
N VAL A 228 1.75 15.77 -11.59
CA VAL A 228 2.39 15.81 -12.92
C VAL A 228 3.90 15.61 -12.81
N PHE A 229 4.53 16.31 -11.87
CA PHE A 229 5.95 16.14 -11.59
C PHE A 229 6.26 14.70 -11.15
N ALA A 230 5.52 14.14 -10.20
CA ALA A 230 5.70 12.76 -9.74
C ALA A 230 5.52 11.73 -10.87
N LYS A 231 4.57 11.97 -11.79
CA LYS A 231 4.37 11.13 -12.98
C LYS A 231 5.62 11.11 -13.88
N SER A 232 6.27 12.26 -14.10
CA SER A 232 7.49 12.33 -14.92
C SER A 232 8.69 11.58 -14.33
N HIS A 233 8.67 11.27 -13.03
CA HIS A 233 9.71 10.54 -12.32
C HIS A 233 9.34 9.09 -11.96
N ASN A 234 8.18 8.58 -12.41
CA ASN A 234 7.63 7.27 -12.01
C ASN A 234 7.39 7.12 -10.49
N GLU A 235 7.17 8.23 -9.79
CA GLU A 235 6.94 8.28 -8.33
C GLU A 235 5.48 8.62 -7.98
N PHE A 236 4.57 8.51 -8.95
CA PHE A 236 3.17 8.91 -8.80
C PHE A 236 2.50 8.28 -7.57
N ASP A 237 2.61 6.96 -7.40
CA ASP A 237 1.93 6.25 -6.31
C ASP A 237 2.47 6.67 -4.93
N SER A 238 3.79 6.84 -4.82
CA SER A 238 4.45 7.27 -3.58
C SER A 238 4.01 8.68 -3.17
N ILE A 239 4.04 9.63 -4.11
CA ILE A 239 3.65 11.02 -3.86
C ILE A 239 2.13 11.14 -3.64
N ASN A 240 1.32 10.41 -4.40
CA ASN A 240 -0.14 10.40 -4.20
C ASN A 240 -0.52 9.84 -2.82
N LYS A 241 0.15 8.78 -2.37
CA LYS A 241 -0.02 8.24 -1.01
C LYS A 241 0.35 9.27 0.06
N LEU A 242 1.44 10.01 -0.14
CA LEU A 242 1.87 11.08 0.76
C LEU A 242 0.87 12.25 0.79
N LEU A 243 0.31 12.62 -0.37
CA LEU A 243 -0.63 13.74 -0.50
C LEU A 243 -2.02 13.46 0.07
N LYS A 244 -2.45 12.19 0.09
CA LYS A 244 -3.81 11.78 0.48
C LYS A 244 -4.32 12.40 1.80
N PRO A 245 -3.64 12.24 2.96
CA PRO A 245 -4.17 12.73 4.24
C PRO A 245 -4.32 14.26 4.27
N TYR A 246 -3.46 14.97 3.55
CA TYR A 246 -3.47 16.42 3.47
C TYR A 246 -4.70 16.94 2.72
N TYR A 247 -4.97 16.36 1.56
CA TYR A 247 -6.08 16.79 0.72
C TYR A 247 -7.43 16.26 1.20
N GLU A 248 -7.45 15.18 1.98
CA GLU A 248 -8.66 14.76 2.70
C GLU A 248 -9.16 15.82 3.68
N SER A 249 -8.25 16.56 4.33
CA SER A 249 -8.62 17.67 5.22
C SER A 249 -9.13 18.89 4.44
N ILE A 250 -8.54 19.17 3.28
CA ILE A 250 -8.99 20.24 2.37
C ILE A 250 -10.37 19.92 1.80
N GLU A 251 -10.66 18.64 1.57
CA GLU A 251 -11.94 18.21 1.01
C GLU A 251 -13.13 18.51 1.92
N GLN A 252 -12.94 18.41 3.23
CA GLN A 252 -13.95 18.83 4.20
C GLN A 252 -14.30 20.33 4.08
N ILE A 253 -13.40 21.14 3.53
CA ILE A 253 -13.63 22.57 3.28
C ILE A 253 -14.32 22.77 1.94
N TYR A 254 -13.97 21.98 0.92
CA TYR A 254 -14.71 21.94 -0.34
C TYR A 254 -16.18 21.59 -0.09
N ASP A 255 -16.49 20.61 0.76
CA ASP A 255 -17.85 20.26 1.15
C ASP A 255 -18.61 21.44 1.78
N LYS A 256 -17.95 22.20 2.67
CA LYS A 256 -18.54 23.39 3.28
C LYS A 256 -18.79 24.49 2.24
N PHE A 257 -17.83 24.75 1.37
CA PHE A 257 -17.99 25.69 0.26
C PHE A 257 -19.16 25.29 -0.63
N ILE A 258 -19.30 23.99 -0.94
CA ILE A 258 -20.37 23.48 -1.79
C ILE A 258 -21.73 23.60 -1.14
N ASN A 259 -21.84 23.36 0.17
CA ASN A 259 -23.08 23.55 0.89
C ASN A 259 -23.53 25.02 0.87
N GLU A 260 -22.61 25.96 1.03
CA GLU A 260 -22.89 27.40 0.85
C GLU A 260 -23.25 27.71 -0.61
N ALA A 261 -22.53 27.16 -1.58
CA ALA A 261 -22.80 27.38 -3.00
C ALA A 261 -24.20 26.90 -3.42
N LYS A 262 -24.65 25.75 -2.90
CA LYS A 262 -25.99 25.21 -3.13
C LYS A 262 -27.09 26.20 -2.80
N TYR A 263 -26.95 26.99 -1.72
CA TYR A 263 -27.92 28.03 -1.35
C TYR A 263 -28.17 29.02 -2.49
N TYR A 264 -27.10 29.47 -3.16
CA TYR A 264 -27.18 30.41 -4.28
C TYR A 264 -27.67 29.72 -5.55
N CYS A 265 -27.24 28.49 -5.82
CA CYS A 265 -27.71 27.70 -6.97
C CYS A 265 -29.23 27.47 -6.92
N ILE A 266 -29.75 27.09 -5.75
CA ILE A 266 -31.18 26.87 -5.49
C ILE A 266 -32.00 28.16 -5.70
N ARG A 267 -31.41 29.34 -5.43
CA ARG A 267 -32.05 30.66 -5.61
C ARG A 267 -31.65 31.37 -6.89
N SER A 268 -30.91 30.71 -7.78
CA SER A 268 -30.29 31.33 -8.95
C SER A 268 -31.28 32.13 -9.80
N ILE A 269 -32.46 31.56 -10.11
CA ILE A 269 -33.50 32.23 -10.91
C ILE A 269 -34.01 33.52 -10.23
N ASP A 270 -34.18 33.51 -8.91
CA ASP A 270 -34.64 34.70 -8.17
C ASP A 270 -33.54 35.74 -8.05
N ILE A 271 -32.30 35.31 -7.81
CA ILE A 271 -31.13 36.16 -7.73
C ILE A 271 -30.94 36.91 -9.06
N ILE A 272 -31.03 36.20 -10.19
CA ILE A 272 -30.88 36.78 -11.53
C ILE A 272 -31.97 37.82 -11.80
N ARG A 273 -33.22 37.54 -11.43
CA ARG A 273 -34.36 38.45 -11.58
C ARG A 273 -34.32 39.65 -10.62
N GLY A 274 -33.72 39.48 -9.44
CA GLY A 274 -33.62 40.52 -8.43
C GLY A 274 -32.82 41.74 -8.87
N LYS A 275 -32.97 42.87 -8.17
CA LYS A 275 -32.17 44.09 -8.41
C LYS A 275 -30.88 44.15 -7.59
N ASN A 276 -30.75 43.30 -6.57
CA ASN A 276 -29.61 43.31 -5.66
C ASN A 276 -28.34 42.83 -6.40
N SER A 277 -27.30 43.65 -6.39
CA SER A 277 -26.03 43.35 -7.06
C SER A 277 -25.18 42.32 -6.30
N GLU A 278 -25.24 42.31 -4.96
CA GLU A 278 -24.39 41.46 -4.14
C GLU A 278 -24.65 39.94 -4.34
N PRO A 279 -25.90 39.43 -4.22
CA PRO A 279 -26.15 38.01 -4.47
C PRO A 279 -25.84 37.58 -5.90
N LYS A 280 -25.96 38.49 -6.88
CA LYS A 280 -25.60 38.23 -8.28
C LYS A 280 -24.10 38.01 -8.43
N LYS A 281 -23.27 38.85 -7.78
CA LYS A 281 -21.82 38.68 -7.79
C LYS A 281 -21.40 37.35 -7.16
N GLN A 282 -21.98 36.99 -6.02
CA GLN A 282 -21.71 35.71 -5.36
C GLN A 282 -22.10 34.53 -6.25
N LEU A 283 -23.26 34.59 -6.90
CA LEU A 283 -23.68 33.57 -7.87
C LEU A 283 -22.70 33.48 -9.06
N GLU A 284 -22.22 34.61 -9.60
CA GLU A 284 -21.22 34.61 -10.68
C GLU A 284 -19.91 33.94 -10.26
N ILE A 285 -19.43 34.23 -9.05
CA ILE A 285 -18.22 33.59 -8.48
C ILE A 285 -18.41 32.08 -8.40
N ILE A 286 -19.56 31.61 -7.91
CA ILE A 286 -19.88 30.18 -7.82
C ILE A 286 -19.93 29.53 -9.20
N LEU A 287 -20.59 30.14 -10.18
CA LEU A 287 -20.67 29.60 -11.53
C LEU A 287 -19.28 29.49 -12.17
N ARG A 288 -18.43 30.51 -12.00
CA ARG A 288 -17.02 30.46 -12.43
C ARG A 288 -16.23 29.36 -11.72
N ALA A 289 -16.44 29.18 -10.41
CA ALA A 289 -15.81 28.11 -9.65
C ALA A 289 -16.17 26.74 -10.22
N ILE A 290 -17.44 26.50 -10.52
CA ILE A 290 -17.95 25.25 -11.11
C ILE A 290 -17.35 25.00 -12.50
N GLU A 291 -17.22 26.04 -13.33
CA GLU A 291 -16.58 25.92 -14.64
C GLU A 291 -15.09 25.58 -14.54
N ILE A 292 -14.38 26.16 -13.58
CA ILE A 292 -12.97 25.87 -13.34
C ILE A 292 -12.80 24.44 -12.80
N ASP A 293 -13.65 24.04 -11.86
CA ASP A 293 -13.64 22.71 -11.26
C ASP A 293 -13.86 21.60 -12.31
N GLU A 294 -14.80 21.80 -13.23
CA GLU A 294 -15.01 20.90 -14.37
C GLU A 294 -13.77 20.78 -15.27
N LYS A 295 -13.07 21.89 -15.52
CA LYS A 295 -11.82 21.87 -16.30
C LYS A 295 -10.73 21.11 -15.56
N ILE A 296 -10.67 21.24 -14.23
CA ILE A 296 -9.73 20.51 -13.39
C ILE A 296 -10.03 19.00 -13.45
N ASP A 297 -11.30 18.60 -13.32
CA ASP A 297 -11.73 17.20 -13.47
C ASP A 297 -11.27 16.63 -14.84
N GLN A 298 -11.47 17.38 -15.92
CA GLN A 298 -10.98 17.01 -17.26
C GLN A 298 -9.45 16.91 -17.34
N LEU A 299 -8.71 17.78 -16.66
CA LEU A 299 -7.25 17.70 -16.60
C LEU A 299 -6.78 16.42 -15.88
N TYR A 300 -7.43 16.06 -14.77
CA TYR A 300 -7.12 14.80 -14.07
C TYR A 300 -7.43 13.59 -14.94
N GLU A 301 -8.57 13.59 -15.63
CA GLU A 301 -8.97 12.53 -16.56
C GLU A 301 -7.98 12.37 -17.72
N ASN A 302 -7.61 13.47 -18.39
CA ASN A 302 -6.65 13.48 -19.50
C ASN A 302 -5.28 12.92 -19.10
N ASN A 303 -4.86 13.18 -17.86
CA ASN A 303 -3.61 12.65 -17.32
C ASN A 303 -3.75 11.25 -16.71
N GLN A 304 -4.94 10.65 -16.73
CA GLN A 304 -5.27 9.34 -16.15
C GLN A 304 -4.95 9.27 -14.64
N PHE A 305 -5.07 10.40 -13.95
CA PHE A 305 -4.84 10.49 -12.53
C PHE A 305 -6.06 9.97 -11.75
N LYS A 306 -5.88 8.82 -11.10
CA LYS A 306 -6.88 8.24 -10.18
C LYS A 306 -6.55 8.65 -8.76
N ILE A 307 -7.32 9.61 -8.26
CA ILE A 307 -7.11 10.29 -7.00
C ILE A 307 -8.40 10.27 -6.20
N ALA A 308 -8.29 10.22 -4.87
CA ALA A 308 -9.46 10.26 -4.02
C ALA A 308 -10.22 11.59 -4.20
N ASN A 309 -11.54 11.54 -4.06
CA ASN A 309 -12.44 12.69 -4.10
C ASN A 309 -12.49 13.44 -5.45
N ARG A 310 -12.04 12.83 -6.54
CA ARG A 310 -12.22 13.37 -7.90
C ARG A 310 -12.75 12.29 -8.84
N PRO A 311 -13.56 12.65 -9.86
CA PRO A 311 -14.06 13.99 -10.16
C PRO A 311 -15.08 14.50 -9.12
N HIS A 312 -15.16 15.82 -8.94
CA HIS A 312 -16.12 16.47 -8.06
C HIS A 312 -17.52 16.54 -8.68
N CYS A 313 -17.61 16.67 -10.01
CA CYS A 313 -18.87 16.74 -10.74
C CYS A 313 -19.81 17.89 -10.31
N TRP A 314 -19.28 19.03 -9.85
CA TRP A 314 -20.12 20.16 -9.41
C TRP A 314 -21.01 20.73 -10.52
N ARG A 315 -20.59 20.62 -11.77
CA ARG A 315 -21.40 21.01 -12.93
C ARG A 315 -22.68 20.19 -13.00
N LYS A 316 -22.58 18.87 -12.84
CA LYS A 316 -23.74 17.97 -12.84
C LYS A 316 -24.70 18.33 -11.71
N MET A 317 -24.16 18.52 -10.50
CA MET A 317 -24.94 18.96 -9.33
C MET A 317 -25.69 20.28 -9.60
N LEU A 318 -25.05 21.27 -10.23
CA LEU A 318 -25.69 22.53 -10.56
C LEU A 318 -26.90 22.33 -11.49
N PHE A 319 -26.73 21.54 -12.55
CA PHE A 319 -27.82 21.30 -13.51
C PHE A 319 -28.98 20.54 -12.87
N GLU A 320 -28.69 19.54 -12.04
CA GLU A 320 -29.72 18.82 -11.27
C GLU A 320 -30.53 19.77 -10.36
N ILE A 321 -29.84 20.67 -9.64
CA ILE A 321 -30.49 21.67 -8.80
C ILE A 321 -31.36 22.62 -9.65
N VAL A 322 -30.85 23.11 -10.77
CA VAL A 322 -31.60 24.04 -11.63
C VAL A 322 -32.82 23.36 -12.23
N GLU A 323 -32.68 22.11 -12.70
CA GLU A 323 -33.76 21.29 -13.24
C GLU A 323 -34.88 21.10 -12.21
N GLU A 324 -34.54 20.67 -10.99
CA GLU A 324 -35.49 20.50 -9.89
C GLU A 324 -36.25 21.81 -9.59
N ARG A 325 -35.53 22.94 -9.57
CA ARG A 325 -36.13 24.25 -9.25
C ARG A 325 -37.01 24.79 -10.37
N VAL A 326 -36.70 24.49 -11.62
CA VAL A 326 -37.59 24.80 -12.75
C VAL A 326 -38.85 23.94 -12.66
N GLN A 327 -38.71 22.63 -12.41
CA GLN A 327 -39.83 21.71 -12.27
C GLN A 327 -40.80 22.13 -11.16
N GLN A 328 -40.28 22.43 -9.95
CA GLN A 328 -41.08 22.91 -8.81
C GLN A 328 -41.89 24.18 -9.16
N ARG A 329 -41.31 25.10 -9.94
CA ARG A 329 -42.02 26.31 -10.37
C ARG A 329 -43.11 25.99 -11.36
N VAL A 330 -42.82 25.17 -12.38
CA VAL A 330 -43.80 24.76 -13.38
C VAL A 330 -45.01 24.12 -12.69
N GLU A 331 -44.79 23.22 -11.73
CA GLU A 331 -45.86 22.59 -10.94
C GLU A 331 -46.65 23.60 -10.09
N ALA A 332 -45.98 24.58 -9.47
CA ALA A 332 -46.64 25.62 -8.69
C ALA A 332 -47.50 26.56 -9.57
N PHE A 333 -47.10 26.83 -10.81
CA PHE A 333 -47.89 27.62 -11.77
C PHE A 333 -49.02 26.80 -12.42
N GLN A 334 -49.04 25.47 -12.29
CA GLN A 334 -50.09 24.58 -12.83
C GLN A 334 -51.36 24.45 -11.96
N ILE A 335 -51.51 25.29 -10.91
CA ILE A 335 -52.69 25.25 -10.02
C ILE A 335 -53.96 25.85 -10.69
N GLU A 336 -53.83 26.52 -11.83
CA GLU A 336 -54.98 26.93 -12.65
C GLU A 336 -55.64 25.72 -13.33
N ASP A 337 -56.75 25.28 -12.73
CA ASP A 337 -57.76 24.31 -13.17
C ASP A 337 -57.34 23.30 -14.26
N ARG A 338 -56.98 22.09 -13.83
CA ARG A 338 -56.74 20.92 -14.71
C ARG A 338 -57.89 20.62 -15.68
N LYS A 339 -59.10 21.16 -15.43
CA LYS A 339 -60.27 21.04 -16.31
C LYS A 339 -60.25 22.01 -17.51
N LEU A 340 -59.45 23.07 -17.50
CA LEU A 340 -59.42 24.11 -18.54
C LEU A 340 -58.27 23.96 -19.55
N ASN A 341 -57.35 23.00 -19.36
CA ASN A 341 -56.02 23.07 -19.96
C ASN A 341 -55.68 21.94 -20.95
N GLN A 342 -56.50 21.74 -21.99
CA GLN A 342 -56.06 20.97 -23.18
C GLN A 342 -55.12 21.77 -24.10
N ASN A 343 -55.05 23.10 -23.96
CA ASN A 343 -54.39 24.00 -24.92
C ASN A 343 -53.22 24.82 -24.32
N TRP A 344 -52.55 24.34 -23.27
CA TRP A 344 -51.48 25.12 -22.63
C TRP A 344 -50.17 25.15 -23.44
N VAL A 345 -49.93 24.13 -24.26
CA VAL A 345 -48.75 24.05 -25.13
C VAL A 345 -48.89 25.00 -26.34
N THR A 346 -50.09 25.47 -26.67
CA THR A 346 -50.41 26.24 -27.89
C THR A 346 -50.61 27.75 -27.67
N ARG A 347 -50.15 28.34 -26.57
CA ARG A 347 -50.33 29.80 -26.33
C ARG A 347 -49.16 30.68 -26.80
N TYR A 348 -48.16 30.12 -27.48
CA TYR A 348 -47.10 30.88 -28.13
C TYR A 348 -46.87 30.33 -29.55
N ASP A 349 -47.73 30.73 -30.48
CA ASP A 349 -47.43 30.85 -31.91
C ASP A 349 -47.62 32.32 -32.32
#